data_AF-A0A931XF17-F1
#
_entry.id   AF-A0A931XF17-F1
#
_cell.length_a   1.000
_cell.length_b   1.000
_cell.length_c   1.000
_cell.angle_alpha   90.00
_cell.angle_beta   90.00
_cell.angle_gamma   90.00
#
_symmetry.space_group_name_H-M   'P 1'
#
loop_
_entity.id
_entity.type
_entity.pdbx_description
1 polymer ?
#
loop_
_entity_poly.entity_id
_entity_poly.type
_entity_poly.pdbx_seq_one_letter_code
_entity_poly.pdbx_strand_id
1 'polypeptide(L)'
;MEDIKSINYPPFLEEILSKIQLVRYEMLKTVSKQTVALYWEIGKVVSQKVQQEKWGKSIVEQLSKNLQTEFLGIRGFSARNIWNMKSFYEYYTENEKPQPLVAKIG
;
A
#
# COMPACT_ATOMS: atom_id res chain seq x y z
N MET A 1 11.08 -18.26 -46.89
CA MET A 1 11.12 -17.81 -45.49
C MET A 1 11.60 -16.36 -45.56
N GLU A 2 10.66 -15.43 -45.77
CA GLU A 2 10.99 -14.02 -45.97
C GLU A 2 11.67 -13.48 -44.71
N ASP A 3 12.78 -12.79 -44.92
CA ASP A 3 13.70 -12.36 -43.87
C ASP A 3 12.98 -11.49 -42.83
N ILE A 4 12.97 -11.96 -41.58
CA ILE A 4 12.59 -11.20 -40.38
C ILE A 4 13.41 -9.90 -40.27
N LYS A 5 14.54 -9.79 -40.98
CA LYS A 5 15.36 -8.58 -41.12
C LYS A 5 14.73 -7.46 -41.95
N SER A 6 13.72 -7.74 -42.80
CA SER A 6 12.97 -6.70 -43.54
C SER A 6 11.89 -6.03 -42.69
N ILE A 7 11.52 -6.66 -41.58
CA ILE A 7 10.60 -6.11 -40.59
C ILE A 7 11.44 -5.25 -39.65
N ASN A 8 11.02 -4.01 -39.44
CA ASN A 8 11.59 -3.09 -38.44
C ASN A 8 11.22 -3.57 -37.01
N TYR A 9 11.51 -4.84 -36.71
CA TYR A 9 11.03 -5.57 -35.56
C TYR A 9 11.69 -5.12 -34.25
N PRO A 10 13.01 -4.84 -34.17
CA PRO A 10 13.59 -4.37 -32.91
C PRO A 10 13.01 -3.03 -32.44
N PRO A 11 12.86 -1.98 -33.28
CA PRO A 11 12.18 -0.75 -32.86
C PRO A 11 10.70 -0.95 -32.53
N PHE A 12 10.00 -1.84 -33.26
CA PHE A 12 8.62 -2.20 -32.93
C PHE A 12 8.53 -2.89 -31.55
N LEU A 13 9.43 -3.81 -31.25
CA LEU A 13 9.49 -4.48 -29.95
C LEU A 13 9.79 -3.46 -28.83
N GLU A 14 10.73 -2.54 -29.03
CA GLU A 14 11.02 -1.46 -28.07
C GLU A 14 9.81 -0.56 -27.82
N GLU A 15 9.06 -0.21 -28.87
CA GLU A 15 7.82 0.56 -28.75
C GLU A 15 6.80 -0.18 -27.86
N ILE A 16 6.57 -1.47 -28.12
CA ILE A 16 5.62 -2.28 -27.35
C ILE A 16 6.09 -2.44 -25.90
N LEU A 17 7.37 -2.72 -25.67
CA LEU A 17 7.93 -2.85 -24.32
C LEU A 17 7.79 -1.54 -23.53
N SER A 18 8.05 -0.40 -24.17
CA SER A 18 7.92 0.92 -23.55
C SER A 18 6.48 1.22 -23.15
N LYS A 19 5.51 0.91 -24.01
CA LYS A 19 4.08 1.05 -23.68
C LYS A 19 3.67 0.15 -22.51
N ILE A 20 4.12 -1.11 -22.49
CA ILE A 20 3.84 -2.03 -21.38
C ILE A 20 4.43 -1.49 -20.07
N GLN A 21 5.68 -1.02 -20.09
CA GLN A 21 6.34 -0.48 -18.91
C GLN A 21 5.62 0.76 -18.37
N LEU A 22 5.23 1.68 -19.25
CA LEU A 22 4.49 2.88 -18.88
C LEU A 22 3.15 2.54 -18.20
N VAL A 23 2.36 1.65 -18.82
CA VAL A 23 1.06 1.25 -18.27
C VAL A 23 1.24 0.52 -16.94
N ARG A 24 2.25 -0.36 -16.81
CA ARG A 24 2.56 -1.03 -15.54
C ARG A 24 2.96 -0.04 -14.44
N TYR A 25 3.75 0.96 -14.77
CA TYR A 25 4.14 2.02 -13.83
C TYR A 25 2.91 2.78 -13.32
N GLU A 26 2.02 3.22 -14.22
CA GLU A 26 0.81 3.95 -13.82
C GLU A 26 -0.16 3.07 -13.00
N MET A 27 -0.28 1.78 -13.33
CA MET A 27 -1.03 0.82 -12.52
C MET A 27 -0.45 0.72 -11.11
N LEU A 28 0.87 0.53 -10.98
CA LEU A 28 1.53 0.43 -9.68
C LEU A 28 1.37 1.71 -8.85
N LYS A 29 1.48 2.88 -9.48
CA LYS A 29 1.28 4.18 -8.83
C LYS A 29 -0.14 4.33 -8.30
N THR A 30 -1.13 3.95 -9.11
CA THR A 30 -2.54 3.99 -8.73
C THR A 30 -2.83 3.05 -7.58
N VAL A 31 -2.39 1.78 -7.67
CA VAL A 31 -2.53 0.78 -6.60
C VAL A 31 -1.84 1.24 -5.32
N SER A 32 -0.64 1.80 -5.41
CA SER A 32 0.09 2.32 -4.25
C SER A 32 -0.67 3.44 -3.55
N LYS A 33 -1.22 4.39 -4.31
CA LYS A 33 -2.06 5.47 -3.77
C LYS A 33 -3.28 4.92 -3.04
N GLN A 34 -3.98 3.95 -3.65
CA GLN A 34 -5.17 3.35 -3.03
C GLN A 34 -4.83 2.53 -1.79
N THR A 35 -3.67 1.86 -1.79
CA THR A 35 -3.20 1.09 -0.63
C THR A 35 -2.89 2.00 0.55
N VAL A 36 -2.22 3.14 0.32
CA VAL A 36 -1.98 4.14 1.37
C VAL A 36 -3.29 4.73 1.90
N ALA A 37 -4.24 5.03 1.02
CA ALA A 37 -5.56 5.52 1.43
C ALA A 37 -6.33 4.48 2.26
N LEU A 38 -6.29 3.20 1.88
CA LEU A 38 -6.89 2.13 2.66
C LEU A 38 -6.26 2.02 4.06
N TYR A 39 -4.93 2.08 4.13
CA TYR A 39 -4.21 2.01 5.40
C TYR A 39 -4.53 3.19 6.31
N TRP A 40 -4.72 4.38 5.74
CA TRP A 40 -5.22 5.55 6.45
C TRP A 40 -6.59 5.30 7.08
N GLU A 41 -7.56 4.83 6.30
CA GLU A 41 -8.92 4.59 6.78
C GLU A 41 -8.98 3.49 7.85
N ILE A 42 -8.23 2.39 7.67
CA ILE A 42 -8.12 1.36 8.71
C ILE A 42 -7.51 1.95 9.98
N GLY A 43 -6.44 2.74 9.85
CA GLY A 43 -5.79 3.42 10.97
C GLY A 43 -6.74 4.32 11.76
N LYS A 44 -7.57 5.10 11.05
CA LYS A 44 -8.61 5.94 11.63
C LYS A 44 -9.62 5.14 12.44
N VAL A 45 -10.20 4.10 11.84
CA VAL A 45 -11.21 3.27 12.50
C VAL A 45 -10.62 2.58 13.74
N VAL A 46 -9.41 2.04 13.63
CA VAL A 46 -8.74 1.39 14.76
C VAL A 46 -8.40 2.39 15.86
N SER A 47 -7.91 3.59 15.53
CA SER A 47 -7.65 4.65 16.51
C SER A 47 -8.91 5.00 17.31
N GLN A 48 -10.03 5.24 16.61
CA GLN A 48 -11.32 5.53 17.24
C GLN A 48 -11.79 4.40 18.16
N LYS A 49 -11.70 3.14 17.72
CA LYS A 49 -12.09 1.97 18.52
C LYS A 49 -11.20 1.76 19.75
N VAL A 50 -9.89 2.00 19.64
CA VAL A 50 -8.98 1.94 20.78
C VAL A 50 -9.32 3.02 21.82
N GLN A 51 -9.65 4.24 21.37
CA GLN A 51 -10.01 5.35 22.27
C GLN A 51 -11.38 5.16 22.93
N GLN A 52 -12.39 4.70 22.18
CA GLN A 52 -13.79 4.65 22.64
C GLN A 52 -14.16 3.33 23.32
N GLU A 53 -13.62 2.21 22.85
CA GLU A 53 -14.09 0.85 23.21
C GLU A 53 -13.02 0.02 23.92
N LYS A 54 -11.91 0.64 24.37
CA LYS A 54 -10.77 -0.02 25.00
C LYS A 54 -10.26 -1.22 24.19
N TRP A 55 -10.25 -1.12 22.86
CA TRP A 55 -9.70 -2.18 22.02
C TRP A 55 -8.24 -2.43 22.39
N GLY A 56 -7.99 -3.58 22.99
CA GLY A 56 -6.66 -4.02 23.40
C GLY A 56 -5.99 -4.90 22.34
N LYS A 57 -4.80 -5.41 22.70
CA LYS A 57 -4.00 -6.31 21.86
C LYS A 57 -4.78 -7.51 21.31
N SER A 58 -5.59 -8.16 22.15
CA SER A 58 -6.37 -9.36 21.78
C SER A 58 -7.36 -9.12 20.63
N ILE A 59 -8.06 -7.98 20.64
CA ILE A 59 -9.06 -7.65 19.60
C ILE A 59 -8.36 -7.37 18.26
N VAL A 60 -7.23 -6.66 18.28
CA VAL A 60 -6.45 -6.39 17.06
C VAL A 60 -5.82 -7.67 16.50
N GLU A 61 -5.40 -8.60 17.37
CA GLU A 61 -4.93 -9.92 16.95
C GLU A 61 -6.04 -10.74 16.29
N GLN A 62 -7.25 -10.72 16.83
CA GLN A 62 -8.40 -11.39 16.21
C GLN A 62 -8.78 -10.76 14.87
N LEU A 63 -8.82 -9.43 14.78
CA LEU A 63 -9.04 -8.72 13.52
C LEU A 63 -7.99 -9.10 12.47
N SER A 64 -6.72 -9.14 12.87
CA SER A 64 -5.62 -9.55 11.99
C SER A 64 -5.81 -10.96 11.43
N LYS A 65 -6.19 -11.92 12.29
CA LYS A 65 -6.48 -13.30 11.86
C LYS A 65 -7.63 -13.34 10.86
N ASN A 66 -8.75 -12.69 11.18
CA ASN A 66 -9.91 -12.64 10.30
C ASN A 66 -9.55 -12.05 8.93
N LEU A 67 -8.86 -10.90 8.90
CA LEU A 67 -8.45 -10.27 7.65
C LEU A 67 -7.50 -11.14 6.83
N GLN A 68 -6.57 -11.86 7.47
CA GLN A 68 -5.68 -12.79 6.75
C GLN A 68 -6.42 -14.02 6.21
N THR A 69 -7.47 -14.48 6.89
CA THR A 69 -8.32 -15.58 6.43
C THR A 69 -9.22 -15.16 5.27
N GLU A 70 -9.83 -13.98 5.35
CA GLU A 70 -10.70 -13.46 4.27
C GLU A 70 -9.90 -13.09 3.01
N PHE A 71 -8.67 -12.59 3.18
CA PHE A 71 -7.83 -12.10 2.09
C PHE A 71 -6.56 -12.96 1.92
N LEU A 72 -6.75 -14.25 1.60
CA LEU A 72 -5.64 -15.19 1.38
C LEU A 72 -4.68 -14.69 0.30
N GLY A 73 -3.37 -14.74 0.61
CA GLY A 73 -2.31 -14.29 -0.30
C GLY A 73 -2.07 -12.77 -0.30
N ILE A 74 -2.93 -11.97 0.34
CA ILE A 74 -2.73 -10.52 0.49
C ILE A 74 -1.91 -10.24 1.75
N ARG A 75 -0.74 -9.63 1.57
CA ARG A 75 0.11 -9.16 2.68
C ARG A 75 -0.36 -7.79 3.14
N GLY A 76 -0.08 -7.43 4.39
CA GLY A 76 -0.36 -6.10 4.91
C GLY A 76 -1.21 -6.08 6.16
N PHE A 77 -1.96 -7.14 6.47
CA PHE A 77 -2.92 -7.18 7.58
C PHE A 77 -2.45 -7.97 8.81
N SER A 78 -1.14 -7.95 9.09
CA SER A 78 -0.63 -8.44 10.38
C SER A 78 -1.05 -7.50 11.52
N ALA A 79 -1.19 -8.02 12.74
CA ALA A 79 -1.54 -7.19 13.90
C ALA A 79 -0.56 -6.02 14.06
N ARG A 80 0.73 -6.26 13.83
CA ARG A 80 1.77 -5.22 13.81
C ARG A 80 1.47 -4.14 12.75
N ASN A 81 1.11 -4.54 11.54
CA ASN A 81 0.79 -3.57 10.50
C ASN A 81 -0.49 -2.78 10.80
N ILE A 82 -1.51 -3.41 11.40
CA ILE A 82 -2.73 -2.71 11.82
C ILE A 82 -2.39 -1.65 12.89
N TRP A 83 -1.51 -1.97 13.85
CA TRP A 83 -1.00 -0.97 14.79
C TRP A 83 -0.20 0.14 14.09
N ASN A 84 0.62 -0.19 13.09
CA ASN A 84 1.32 0.81 12.29
C ASN A 84 0.35 1.72 11.51
N MET A 85 -0.76 1.18 11.00
CA MET A 85 -1.82 1.96 10.33
C MET A 85 -2.46 2.94 11.31
N LYS A 86 -2.77 2.51 12.54
CA LYS A 86 -3.25 3.39 13.62
C LYS A 86 -2.25 4.51 13.89
N SER A 87 -0.97 4.17 14.14
CA SER A 87 0.07 5.16 14.42
C SER A 87 0.29 6.11 13.24
N PHE A 88 0.15 5.62 12.01
CA PHE A 88 0.21 6.45 10.80
C PHE A 88 -0.92 7.47 10.78
N TYR A 89 -2.17 7.05 10.99
CA TYR A 89 -3.29 7.99 11.09
C TYR A 89 -3.05 9.04 12.18
N GLU A 90 -2.77 8.60 13.41
CA GLU A 90 -2.60 9.49 14.57
C GLU A 90 -1.49 10.52 14.35
N TYR A 91 -0.33 10.07 13.87
CA TYR A 91 0.82 10.95 13.64
C TYR A 91 0.49 12.10 12.67
N TYR A 92 -0.24 11.83 11.60
CA TYR A 92 -0.56 12.85 10.60
C TYR A 92 -1.82 13.66 10.94
N THR A 93 -2.68 13.18 11.84
CA THR A 93 -3.81 13.99 12.35
C THR A 93 -3.41 14.91 13.50
N GLU A 94 -2.43 14.52 14.31
CA GLU A 94 -1.98 15.32 15.47
C GLU A 94 -0.96 16.40 15.07
N ASN A 95 -0.43 16.35 13.84
CA ASN A 95 0.58 17.28 13.36
C ASN A 95 0.10 17.97 12.07
N GLU A 96 -0.19 19.27 12.13
CA GLU A 96 -0.63 20.08 10.98
C GLU A 96 0.44 20.17 9.87
N LYS A 97 1.73 20.01 10.24
CA LYS A 97 2.88 19.89 9.33
C LYS A 97 3.86 18.84 9.88
N PRO A 98 3.61 17.55 9.65
CA PRO A 98 4.45 16.51 10.21
C PRO A 98 5.86 16.60 9.61
N GLN A 99 6.88 16.57 10.48
CA GLN A 99 8.25 16.51 10.02
C GLN A 99 8.46 15.24 9.18
N PRO A 100 9.20 15.33 8.07
CA PRO A 100 9.48 14.16 7.26
C PRO A 100 10.33 13.18 8.06
N LEU A 101 10.13 11.87 7.86
CA LEU A 101 10.83 10.84 8.62
C LEU A 101 12.37 10.99 8.55
N VAL A 102 12.90 11.51 7.43
CA VAL A 102 14.34 11.79 7.28
C VAL A 102 14.87 12.78 8.33
N ALA A 103 14.06 13.72 8.81
CA ALA A 103 14.47 14.66 9.85
C ALA A 103 14.59 14.00 11.24
N LYS A 104 14.07 12.78 11.42
CA LYS A 104 14.16 12.01 12.67
C LYS A 104 15.29 10.99 12.67
N ILE A 105 16.00 10.86 11.56
CA ILE A 105 17.20 10.02 11.44
C ILE A 105 18.39 10.98 11.63
N GLY A 106 18.71 11.27 12.90
CA GLY A 106 19.80 12.14 13.31
C GLY A 106 20.45 11.59 14.56
#